data_AF-A0A183BFT5-F1
#
_entry.id   AF-A0A183BFT5-F1
#
_cell.length_a   1.000
_cell.length_b   1.000
_cell.length_c   1.000
_cell.angle_alpha   90.00
_cell.angle_beta   90.00
_cell.angle_gamma   90.00
#
_symmetry.space_group_name_H-M   'P 1'
#
loop_
_entity.id
_entity.type
_entity.pdbx_description
1 polymer ?
#
loop_
_entity_poly.entity_id
_entity_poly.type
_entity_poly.pdbx_seq_one_letter_code
_entity_poly.pdbx_strand_id
1 'polypeptide(L)'
;LLSECPSGTADWDRLVLAPAVRVVHNHLTRSGTGLAVHDLQYERLNTLLALCSADQVPQPCPFISETDPTVDEDLGDGPPFICTACCNRMFSRLEDWRAHRKSRSHQKRMNKLRKQALIQSVICDDADE
;
A
#
# COMPACT_ATOMS: atom_id res chain seq x y z
N LEU A 1 -48.27 3.16 -0.21
CA LEU A 1 -46.94 3.35 0.39
C LEU A 1 -46.12 2.13 0.04
N LEU A 2 -45.47 2.15 -1.12
CA LEU A 2 -44.64 1.05 -1.59
C LEU A 2 -43.32 1.10 -0.82
N SER A 3 -43.03 0.00 -0.13
CA SER A 3 -41.87 -0.22 0.72
C SER A 3 -40.60 -0.14 -0.12
N GLU A 4 -39.80 0.90 0.07
CA GLU A 4 -38.45 1.01 -0.46
C GLU A 4 -37.59 -0.07 0.20
N CYS A 5 -37.27 -1.14 -0.53
CA CYS A 5 -36.22 -2.07 -0.13
C CYS A 5 -34.89 -1.30 -0.10
N PRO A 6 -34.02 -1.51 0.92
CA PRO A 6 -32.74 -0.81 0.98
C PRO A 6 -31.87 -1.27 -0.18
N SER A 7 -31.70 -0.39 -1.17
CA SER A 7 -31.01 -0.61 -2.44
C SER A 7 -29.48 -0.61 -2.26
N GLY A 8 -28.97 -1.41 -1.33
CA GLY A 8 -27.54 -1.39 -0.96
C GLY A 8 -26.59 -1.69 -2.13
N THR A 9 -27.04 -2.43 -3.14
CA THR A 9 -26.28 -2.68 -4.38
C THR A 9 -26.32 -1.51 -5.35
N ALA A 10 -27.47 -0.83 -5.50
CA ALA A 10 -27.61 0.35 -6.37
C ALA A 10 -26.82 1.54 -5.81
N ASP A 11 -26.75 1.67 -4.49
CA ASP A 11 -25.93 2.68 -3.82
C ASP A 11 -24.44 2.40 -4.03
N TRP A 12 -24.02 1.13 -4.01
CA TRP A 12 -22.64 0.74 -4.32
C TRP A 12 -22.26 1.00 -5.78
N ASP A 13 -23.17 0.67 -6.71
CA ASP A 13 -22.97 0.94 -8.13
C ASP A 13 -22.80 2.44 -8.37
N ARG A 14 -23.60 3.28 -7.73
CA ARG A 14 -23.58 4.74 -7.89
C ARG A 14 -22.40 5.41 -7.18
N LEU A 15 -22.09 5.01 -5.94
CA LEU A 15 -21.12 5.71 -5.09
C LEU A 15 -19.69 5.21 -5.26
N VAL A 16 -19.50 3.95 -5.66
CA VAL A 16 -18.17 3.31 -5.69
C VAL A 16 -17.82 2.84 -7.10
N LEU A 17 -18.65 1.97 -7.69
CA LEU A 17 -18.29 1.30 -8.94
C LEU A 17 -18.31 2.25 -10.14
N ALA A 18 -19.37 3.04 -10.32
CA ALA A 18 -19.48 3.97 -11.44
C ALA A 18 -18.32 5.00 -11.46
N PRO A 19 -17.95 5.65 -10.34
CA PRO A 19 -16.77 6.51 -10.30
C PRO A 19 -15.46 5.79 -10.60
N ALA A 20 -15.23 4.61 -10.00
CA ALA A 20 -14.00 3.83 -10.23
C ALA A 20 -13.86 3.38 -11.69
N VAL A 21 -14.95 2.86 -12.26
CA VAL A 21 -15.02 2.46 -13.67
C VAL A 21 -14.74 3.64 -14.58
N ARG A 22 -15.30 4.83 -14.28
CA ARG A 22 -15.05 6.04 -15.07
C ARG A 22 -13.58 6.45 -15.06
N VAL A 23 -12.92 6.39 -13.90
CA VAL A 23 -11.48 6.72 -13.78
C VAL A 23 -10.64 5.77 -14.65
N VAL A 24 -10.86 4.46 -14.53
CA VAL A 24 -10.14 3.46 -15.31
C VAL A 24 -10.43 3.60 -16.80
N HIS A 25 -11.71 3.76 -17.17
CA HIS A 25 -12.12 3.95 -18.56
C HIS A 25 -11.44 5.17 -19.19
N ASN A 26 -11.50 6.34 -18.52
CA ASN A 26 -10.85 7.56 -19.03
C ASN A 26 -9.34 7.39 -19.18
N HIS A 27 -8.68 6.70 -18.25
CA HIS A 27 -7.25 6.41 -18.35
C HIS A 27 -6.95 5.54 -19.57
N LEU A 28 -7.70 4.45 -19.78
CA LEU A 28 -7.50 3.54 -20.90
C LEU A 28 -7.78 4.21 -22.25
N THR A 29 -8.83 5.03 -22.35
CA THR A 29 -9.13 5.85 -23.53
C THR A 29 -7.99 6.82 -23.85
N ARG A 30 -7.42 7.48 -22.82
CA ARG A 30 -6.29 8.42 -23.00
C ARG A 30 -4.99 7.71 -23.38
N SER A 31 -4.76 6.51 -22.85
CA SER A 31 -3.57 5.70 -23.13
C SER A 31 -3.66 4.93 -24.46
N GLY A 32 -4.76 5.07 -25.21
CA GLY A 32 -4.97 4.37 -26.48
C GLY A 32 -5.09 2.85 -26.33
N THR A 33 -5.24 2.35 -25.10
CA THR A 33 -5.39 0.92 -24.83
C THR A 33 -6.88 0.58 -24.95
N GLY A 34 -7.26 -0.04 -26.06
CA GLY A 34 -8.64 -0.46 -26.29
C GLY A 34 -9.08 -1.49 -25.24
N LEU A 35 -10.28 -1.30 -24.69
CA LEU A 35 -10.92 -2.28 -23.83
C LEU A 35 -11.56 -3.37 -24.71
N ALA A 36 -11.00 -4.57 -24.71
CA ALA A 36 -11.63 -5.74 -25.31
C ALA A 36 -12.67 -6.31 -24.33
N VAL A 37 -13.90 -5.79 -24.39
CA VAL A 37 -15.00 -6.20 -23.52
C VAL A 37 -15.97 -7.07 -24.31
N HIS A 38 -16.38 -8.21 -23.76
CA HIS A 38 -17.39 -9.08 -24.35
C HIS A 38 -18.80 -8.46 -24.22
N ASP A 39 -19.73 -8.76 -25.14
CA ASP A 39 -21.03 -8.07 -25.29
C ASP A 39 -21.84 -7.87 -23.99
N LEU A 40 -21.94 -8.89 -23.12
CA LEU A 40 -22.67 -8.79 -21.85
C LEU A 40 -21.99 -7.88 -20.81
N GLN A 41 -20.67 -7.76 -20.87
CA GLN A 41 -19.91 -6.86 -20.00
C GLN A 41 -19.96 -5.42 -20.52
N TYR A 42 -20.20 -5.23 -21.82
CA TYR A 42 -20.34 -3.93 -22.44
C TYR A 42 -21.62 -3.21 -21.99
N GLU A 43 -22.75 -3.90 -21.87
CA GLU A 43 -24.00 -3.32 -21.34
C GLU A 43 -23.85 -2.86 -19.88
N ARG A 44 -23.21 -3.68 -19.03
CA ARG A 44 -22.95 -3.33 -17.64
C ARG A 44 -21.98 -2.15 -17.54
N LEU A 45 -20.94 -2.13 -18.37
CA LEU A 45 -20.00 -1.02 -18.45
C LEU A 45 -20.71 0.28 -18.83
N ASN A 46 -21.55 0.28 -19.87
CA ASN A 46 -22.30 1.46 -20.29
C ASN A 46 -23.27 1.95 -19.22
N THR A 47 -23.92 1.02 -18.51
CA THR A 47 -24.79 1.35 -17.38
C THR A 47 -24.02 2.08 -16.29
N LEU A 48 -22.84 1.56 -15.90
CA LEU A 48 -21.99 2.19 -14.89
C LEU A 48 -21.43 3.54 -15.36
N LEU A 49 -21.07 3.67 -16.64
CA LEU A 49 -20.65 4.94 -17.22
C LEU A 49 -21.81 5.95 -17.24
N ALA A 50 -23.05 5.53 -17.50
CA ALA A 50 -24.21 6.42 -17.46
C ALA A 50 -24.50 6.96 -16.04
N LEU A 51 -24.18 6.19 -15.00
CA LEU A 51 -24.34 6.61 -13.60
C LEU A 51 -23.31 7.65 -13.12
N CYS A 52 -22.17 7.78 -13.80
CA CYS A 52 -21.13 8.77 -13.46
C CYS A 52 -20.67 9.51 -14.73
N SER A 53 -21.17 10.73 -14.93
CA SER A 53 -20.79 11.59 -16.05
C SER A 53 -19.30 12.00 -15.99
N ALA A 54 -18.71 12.32 -17.15
CA ALA A 54 -17.31 12.75 -17.23
C ALA A 54 -16.99 14.00 -16.40
N ASP A 55 -17.99 14.86 -16.18
CA ASP A 55 -17.86 16.09 -15.37
C ASP A 55 -17.94 15.83 -13.85
N GLN A 56 -18.33 14.63 -13.44
CA GLN A 56 -18.48 14.22 -12.04
C GLN A 56 -17.38 13.25 -11.59
N VAL A 57 -16.29 13.17 -12.34
CA VAL A 57 -15.14 12.34 -11.95
C VAL A 57 -14.61 12.86 -10.62
N PRO A 58 -14.56 12.02 -9.57
CA PRO A 58 -13.90 12.40 -8.35
C PRO A 58 -12.47 12.82 -8.70
N GLN A 59 -12.13 14.07 -8.38
CA GLN A 59 -10.74 14.49 -8.47
C GLN A 59 -9.91 13.54 -7.62
N PRO A 60 -8.73 13.11 -8.08
CA PRO A 60 -7.80 12.39 -7.23
C PRO A 60 -7.60 13.24 -5.98
N CYS A 61 -8.11 12.77 -4.84
CA CYS A 61 -7.73 13.38 -3.59
C CYS A 61 -6.21 13.28 -3.52
N PRO A 62 -5.49 14.35 -3.16
CA PRO A 62 -4.09 14.18 -2.79
C PRO A 62 -4.05 13.05 -1.78
N PHE A 63 -3.17 12.07 -2.00
CA PHE A 63 -3.02 10.98 -1.06
C PHE A 63 -2.77 11.60 0.31
N ILE A 64 -3.77 11.53 1.19
CA ILE A 64 -3.64 12.04 2.54
C ILE A 64 -2.80 10.99 3.25
N SER A 65 -1.49 11.07 3.06
CA SER A 65 -0.57 10.63 4.11
C SER A 65 -0.89 11.51 5.29
N GLU A 66 -1.66 11.01 6.24
CA GLU A 66 -1.71 11.57 7.59
C GLU A 66 -0.32 11.35 8.23
N THR A 67 0.68 12.05 7.71
CA THR A 67 2.00 12.20 8.32
C THR A 67 1.93 13.45 9.18
N ASP A 68 1.72 13.23 10.46
CA ASP A 68 1.96 14.20 11.52
C ASP A 68 3.40 14.76 11.37
N PRO A 69 3.60 16.08 11.18
CA PRO A 69 4.89 16.64 10.75
C PRO A 69 5.94 16.77 11.87
N THR A 70 5.94 15.89 12.88
CA THR A 70 6.88 15.98 14.03
C THR A 70 7.92 14.86 14.10
N VAL A 71 8.31 14.24 12.98
CA VAL A 71 9.29 13.13 13.02
C VAL A 71 10.60 13.48 12.30
N ASP A 72 11.65 13.61 13.14
CA ASP A 72 13.08 13.69 12.87
C ASP A 72 13.54 13.15 11.50
N GLU A 73 14.24 14.00 10.75
CA GLU A 73 14.87 13.79 9.44
C GLU A 73 16.07 12.80 9.43
N ASP A 74 15.97 11.62 10.06
CA ASP A 74 17.07 10.62 10.03
C ASP A 74 16.62 9.17 9.75
N LEU A 75 15.39 8.97 9.29
CA LEU A 75 14.95 7.68 8.78
C LEU A 75 14.45 7.87 7.36
N GLY A 76 15.38 7.77 6.42
CA GLY A 76 15.11 7.75 4.99
C GLY A 76 14.07 6.68 4.65
N ASP A 77 13.12 7.10 3.83
CA ASP A 77 11.97 6.39 3.30
C ASP A 77 10.94 5.92 4.33
N GLY A 78 9.70 6.36 4.11
CA GLY A 78 8.53 5.95 4.88
C GLY A 78 8.29 4.43 4.84
N PRO A 79 7.21 3.95 5.47
CA PRO A 79 6.92 2.52 5.55
C PRO A 79 6.92 1.84 4.16
N PRO A 80 7.33 0.56 4.09
CA PRO A 80 7.53 -0.36 5.21
C PRO A 80 8.92 -0.29 5.86
N PHE A 81 8.96 -0.34 7.20
CA PHE A 81 10.21 -0.44 7.97
C PHE A 81 10.62 -1.90 8.15
N ILE A 82 11.84 -2.28 7.79
CA ILE A 82 12.27 -3.69 7.71
C ILE A 82 13.44 -3.99 8.66
N CYS A 83 13.28 -4.99 9.52
CA CYS A 83 14.36 -5.52 10.37
C CYS A 83 15.07 -6.69 9.70
N THR A 84 16.18 -6.43 9.01
CA THR A 84 17.06 -7.47 8.44
C THR A 84 17.60 -8.40 9.52
N ALA A 85 17.97 -7.85 10.67
CA ALA A 85 18.41 -8.63 11.83
C ALA A 85 17.36 -9.61 12.33
N CYS A 86 16.07 -9.40 12.04
CA CYS A 86 14.98 -10.24 12.50
C CYS A 86 14.22 -10.95 11.37
N CYS A 87 14.95 -11.54 10.43
CA CYS A 87 14.35 -12.29 9.32
C CYS A 87 13.44 -11.40 8.47
N ASN A 88 13.89 -10.18 8.19
CA ASN A 88 13.18 -9.18 7.39
C ASN A 88 11.78 -8.86 7.92
N ARG A 89 11.63 -8.83 9.25
CA ARG A 89 10.36 -8.47 9.87
C ARG A 89 9.95 -7.05 9.46
N MET A 90 8.78 -6.91 8.87
CA MET A 90 8.25 -5.65 8.34
C MET A 90 7.28 -4.99 9.32
N PHE A 91 7.27 -3.66 9.32
CA PHE A 91 6.39 -2.83 10.13
C PHE A 91 5.81 -1.71 9.25
N SER A 92 4.50 -1.49 9.36
CA SER A 92 3.82 -0.39 8.65
C SER A 92 3.87 0.93 9.41
N ARG A 93 4.18 0.89 10.72
CA ARG A 93 4.23 2.07 11.60
C ARG A 93 5.61 2.28 12.20
N LEU A 94 5.99 3.55 12.34
CA LEU A 94 7.30 3.93 12.87
C LEU A 94 7.40 3.63 14.38
N GLU A 95 6.32 3.78 15.14
CA GLU A 95 6.30 3.51 16.58
C GLU A 95 6.58 2.04 16.86
N ASP A 96 5.93 1.16 16.10
CA ASP A 96 6.10 -0.29 16.21
C ASP A 96 7.53 -0.70 15.84
N TRP A 97 8.09 -0.08 14.79
CA TRP A 97 9.49 -0.24 14.40
C TRP A 97 10.46 0.17 15.52
N ARG A 98 10.26 1.35 16.10
CA ARG A 98 11.09 1.88 17.20
C ARG A 98 10.98 1.01 18.45
N ALA A 99 9.77 0.59 18.81
CA ALA A 99 9.52 -0.31 19.94
C ALA A 99 10.19 -1.68 19.71
N HIS A 100 10.09 -2.22 18.48
CA HIS A 100 10.77 -3.46 18.11
C HIS A 100 12.29 -3.35 18.30
N ARG A 101 12.93 -2.28 17.81
CA ARG A 101 14.38 -2.06 17.96
C ARG A 101 14.82 -1.97 19.42
N LYS A 102 13.98 -1.40 20.29
CA LYS A 102 14.24 -1.29 21.74
C LYS A 102 13.94 -2.59 22.51
N SER A 103 13.27 -3.55 21.89
CA SER A 103 12.85 -4.78 22.58
C SER A 103 14.05 -5.66 23.00
N ARG A 104 13.92 -6.32 24.15
CA ARG A 104 14.94 -7.26 24.67
C ARG A 104 15.28 -8.37 23.68
N SER A 105 14.27 -8.85 22.94
CA SER A 105 14.45 -9.91 21.94
C SER A 105 15.33 -9.44 20.78
N HIS A 106 15.06 -8.24 20.24
CA HIS A 106 15.86 -7.65 19.17
C HIS A 106 17.30 -7.37 19.64
N GLN A 107 17.47 -6.78 20.82
CA GLN A 107 18.79 -6.52 21.40
C GLN A 107 19.61 -7.81 21.58
N LYS A 108 18.99 -8.90 22.07
CA LYS A 108 19.66 -10.20 22.22
C LYS A 108 20.15 -10.73 20.86
N ARG A 109 19.33 -10.61 19.82
CA ARG A 109 19.69 -11.03 18.46
C ARG A 109 20.82 -10.18 17.88
N MET A 110 20.78 -8.87 18.08
CA MET A 110 21.86 -7.97 17.64
C MET A 110 23.18 -8.25 18.35
N ASN A 111 23.14 -8.50 19.65
CA ASN A 111 24.34 -8.88 20.39
C ASN A 111 24.93 -10.21 19.90
N LYS A 112 24.08 -11.19 19.57
CA LYS A 112 24.54 -12.46 18.97
C LYS A 112 25.23 -12.21 17.63
N LEU A 113 24.61 -11.43 16.74
CA LEU A 113 25.16 -11.11 15.42
C LEU A 113 26.49 -10.35 15.53
N ARG A 114 26.60 -9.37 16.43
CA ARG A 114 27.86 -8.65 16.68
C ARG A 114 28.97 -9.57 17.18
N LYS A 115 28.66 -10.47 18.12
CA LYS A 115 29.63 -11.46 18.62
C LYS A 115 30.09 -12.40 17.50
N GLN A 116 29.18 -12.86 16.64
CA GLN A 116 29.54 -13.70 15.50
C GLN A 116 30.42 -12.95 14.51
N ALA A 117 30.11 -11.69 14.21
CA ALA A 117 30.94 -10.87 13.32
C ALA A 117 32.37 -10.68 13.87
N LEU A 118 32.51 -10.47 15.18
CA LEU A 118 33.82 -10.33 15.83
C LEU A 118 34.64 -11.64 15.80
N ILE A 119 33.99 -12.78 16.01
CA ILE A 119 34.67 -14.08 15.93
C ILE A 119 35.08 -14.38 14.49
N GLN A 120 34.20 -14.09 13.53
CA GLN A 120 34.49 -14.28 12.11
C GLN A 120 35.64 -13.39 11.63
N SER A 121 35.73 -12.14 12.09
CA SER A 121 36.85 -11.27 11.71
C SER A 121 38.19 -11.80 12.23
N VAL A 122 38.23 -12.34 13.46
CA VAL A 122 39.46 -12.90 14.04
C VAL A 122 39.90 -14.18 13.31
N ILE A 123 38.96 -15.03 12.89
CA ILE A 123 39.29 -16.30 12.21
C ILE A 123 39.83 -16.08 10.78
N CYS A 124 39.45 -14.99 10.13
CA CYS A 124 39.94 -14.67 8.79
C CYS A 124 41.34 -14.04 8.77
N ASP A 125 41.88 -13.61 9.92
CA ASP A 125 43.24 -13.06 10.01
C ASP A 125 44.32 -14.16 10.18
N ASP A 126 43.95 -15.39 10.57
CA ASP A 126 44.88 -16.51 10.83
C ASP A 126 45.06 -17.47 9.62
N ALA A 127 44.54 -17.12 8.44
CA ALA A 127 44.58 -18.00 7.25
C ALA A 127 45.65 -17.62 6.19
N ASP A 128 46.51 -16.64 6.50
CA ASP A 128 47.59 -16.14 5.64
C ASP A 128 49.00 -16.29 6.27
N GLU A 129 49.30 -17.44 6.90
CA GLU A 129 50.68 -17.92 7.12
C GLU A 129 50.91 -19.35 6.58
#